data_AF-A0A1E3QCM4-F1
#
_entry.id   AF-A0A1E3QCM4-F1
#
_cell.length_a   1.000
_cell.length_b   1.000
_cell.length_c   1.000
_cell.angle_alpha   90.00
_cell.angle_beta   90.00
_cell.angle_gamma   90.00
#
_symmetry.space_group_name_H-M   'P 1'
#
loop_
_entity.id
_entity.type
_entity.pdbx_description
1 polymer ?
#
loop_
_entity_poly.entity_id
_entity_poly.type
_entity_poly.pdbx_seq_one_letter_code
_entity_poly.pdbx_strand_id
1 'polypeptide(L)'
;MSAKRAGTMASGLAEKNHAKKRQSIRAVTGFAIGSFFGSIPLYQSEIAQAANRGYMVALHSAAISFGYSLSNWVFYLVGRSQVQFRVPIGLQMLPAAILTIAVPFMPNSPRWLVERGRYDEAWEVTRKLSNPKEMEEHELRAEFDAIKDQTISKRILR
;
A
#
# COMPACT_ATOMS: atom_id res chain seq x y z
N MET A 1 -35.19 38.68 -22.65
CA MET A 1 -35.16 37.94 -21.35
C MET A 1 -34.86 36.43 -21.49
N SER A 2 -35.12 35.80 -22.65
CA SER A 2 -34.94 34.35 -22.86
C SER A 2 -33.47 33.88 -22.94
N ALA A 3 -32.60 34.62 -23.67
CA ALA A 3 -31.19 34.22 -23.86
C ALA A 3 -30.36 34.21 -22.56
N LYS A 4 -30.65 35.11 -21.61
CA LYS A 4 -29.94 35.17 -20.31
C LYS A 4 -30.27 33.96 -19.43
N ARG A 5 -31.52 33.46 -19.46
CA ARG A 5 -31.93 32.23 -18.75
C ARG A 5 -31.32 30.97 -19.36
N ALA A 6 -31.23 30.89 -20.70
CA ALA A 6 -30.58 29.77 -21.38
C ALA A 6 -29.09 29.68 -21.05
N GLY A 7 -28.39 30.82 -20.98
CA GLY A 7 -26.98 30.89 -20.55
C GLY A 7 -26.76 30.42 -19.11
N THR A 8 -27.62 30.85 -18.17
CA THR A 8 -27.54 30.42 -16.76
C THR A 8 -27.87 28.93 -16.57
N MET A 9 -28.79 28.38 -17.37
CA MET A 9 -29.07 26.94 -17.35
C MET A 9 -27.91 26.11 -17.92
N ALA A 10 -27.29 26.57 -19.00
CA ALA A 10 -26.12 25.90 -19.58
C ALA A 10 -24.91 25.90 -18.63
N SER A 11 -24.64 27.03 -17.96
CA SER A 11 -23.56 27.11 -16.96
C SER A 11 -23.83 26.21 -15.75
N GLY A 12 -25.08 26.13 -15.29
CA GLY A 12 -25.47 25.25 -14.18
C GLY A 12 -25.37 23.75 -14.52
N LEU A 13 -25.63 23.36 -15.76
CA LEU A 13 -25.45 21.98 -16.23
C LEU A 13 -23.97 21.60 -16.33
N ALA A 14 -23.12 22.51 -16.83
CA ALA A 14 -21.68 22.31 -16.87
C ALA A 14 -21.10 22.12 -15.45
N GLU A 15 -21.50 22.96 -14.50
CA GLU A 15 -21.06 22.87 -13.10
C GLU A 15 -21.43 21.51 -12.46
N LYS A 16 -22.67 21.05 -12.66
CA LYS A 16 -23.13 19.73 -12.20
C LYS A 16 -22.33 18.58 -12.80
N ASN A 17 -22.00 18.64 -14.08
CA ASN A 17 -21.18 17.64 -14.76
C ASN A 17 -19.75 17.60 -14.21
N HIS A 18 -19.13 18.76 -13.97
CA HIS A 18 -17.82 18.84 -13.33
C HIS A 18 -17.86 18.34 -11.89
N ALA A 19 -18.92 18.63 -11.14
CA ALA A 19 -19.11 18.13 -9.77
C ALA A 19 -19.23 16.60 -9.73
N LYS A 20 -20.06 16.01 -10.60
CA LYS A 20 -20.21 14.55 -10.72
C LYS A 20 -18.88 13.89 -11.12
N LYS A 21 -18.14 14.48 -12.07
CA LYS A 21 -16.80 14.00 -12.45
C LYS A 21 -15.79 14.07 -11.30
N ARG A 22 -15.80 15.13 -10.50
CA ARG A 22 -14.92 15.23 -9.31
C ARG A 22 -15.27 14.17 -8.27
N GLN A 23 -16.56 13.93 -8.02
CA GLN A 23 -17.02 12.92 -7.07
C GLN A 23 -16.65 11.50 -7.50
N SER A 24 -16.81 11.17 -8.78
CA SER A 24 -16.44 9.84 -9.29
C SER A 24 -14.95 9.58 -9.17
N ILE A 25 -14.10 10.56 -9.49
CA ILE A 25 -12.64 10.44 -9.33
C ILE A 25 -12.29 10.16 -7.86
N ARG A 26 -12.90 10.89 -6.91
CA ARG A 26 -12.65 10.67 -5.48
C ARG A 26 -13.11 9.29 -5.01
N ALA A 27 -14.23 8.77 -5.52
CA ALA A 27 -14.71 7.44 -5.18
C ALA A 27 -13.74 6.35 -5.65
N VAL A 28 -13.27 6.43 -6.90
CA VAL A 28 -12.30 5.47 -7.46
C VAL A 28 -10.96 5.55 -6.72
N THR A 29 -10.43 6.76 -6.51
CA THR A 29 -9.19 6.96 -5.77
C THR A 29 -9.31 6.47 -4.33
N GLY A 30 -10.43 6.73 -3.65
CA GLY A 30 -10.68 6.27 -2.29
C GLY A 30 -10.69 4.75 -2.17
N PHE A 31 -11.34 4.06 -3.11
CA PHE A 31 -11.31 2.60 -3.17
C PHE A 31 -9.90 2.05 -3.40
N ALA A 32 -9.18 2.60 -4.38
CA ALA A 32 -7.81 2.18 -4.69
C ALA A 32 -6.86 2.34 -3.50
N ILE A 33 -6.92 3.50 -2.82
CA ILE A 33 -6.12 3.77 -1.62
C ILE A 33 -6.52 2.79 -0.49
N GLY A 34 -7.81 2.56 -0.28
CA GLY A 34 -8.30 1.64 0.76
C GLY A 34 -7.79 0.21 0.57
N SER A 35 -7.87 -0.33 -0.65
CA SER A 35 -7.31 -1.65 -0.96
C SER A 35 -5.80 -1.70 -0.73
N PHE A 36 -5.07 -0.69 -1.19
CA PHE A 36 -3.61 -0.63 -1.05
C PHE A 36 -3.15 -0.56 0.41
N PHE A 37 -3.78 0.30 1.23
CA PHE A 37 -3.47 0.43 2.65
C PHE A 37 -3.85 -0.79 3.48
N GLY A 38 -4.79 -1.63 3.00
CA GLY A 38 -5.09 -2.92 3.64
C GLY A 38 -4.07 -4.00 3.30
N SER A 39 -3.59 -4.05 2.06
CA SER A 39 -2.66 -5.09 1.59
C SER A 39 -1.26 -4.96 2.19
N ILE A 40 -0.74 -3.74 2.38
CA ILE A 40 0.61 -3.53 2.92
C ILE A 40 0.79 -4.10 4.35
N PRO A 41 -0.02 -3.73 5.35
CA PRO A 41 0.16 -4.26 6.71
C PRO A 41 -0.15 -5.76 6.78
N LEU A 42 -1.04 -6.26 5.93
CA LEU A 42 -1.27 -7.70 5.79
C LEU A 42 0.03 -8.40 5.36
N TYR A 43 0.63 -7.97 4.26
CA TYR A 43 1.90 -8.50 3.78
C TYR A 43 3.01 -8.37 4.84
N GLN A 44 3.16 -7.20 5.47
CA GLN A 44 4.11 -6.98 6.55
C GLN A 44 3.90 -7.95 7.72
N SER A 45 2.65 -8.25 8.09
CA SER A 45 2.36 -9.21 9.16
C SER A 45 2.75 -10.65 8.83
N GLU A 46 2.84 -10.98 7.54
CA GLU A 46 3.18 -12.31 7.04
C GLU A 46 4.68 -12.52 6.85
N ILE A 47 5.42 -11.46 6.53
CA ILE A 47 6.88 -11.52 6.38
C ILE A 47 7.65 -11.16 7.65
N ALA A 48 7.03 -10.44 8.59
CA ALA A 48 7.71 -9.98 9.79
C ALA A 48 7.90 -11.10 10.80
N GLN A 49 9.17 -11.32 11.18
CA GLN A 49 9.55 -12.10 12.34
C GLN A 49 8.85 -11.57 13.60
N ALA A 50 8.52 -12.47 14.54
CA ALA A 50 7.77 -12.14 15.75
C ALA A 50 8.38 -11.00 16.57
N ALA A 51 9.72 -10.96 16.67
CA ALA A 51 10.44 -9.94 17.43
C ALA A 51 10.41 -8.54 16.78
N ASN A 52 10.46 -8.47 15.44
CA ASN A 52 10.66 -7.23 14.70
C ASN A 52 9.37 -6.67 14.07
N ARG A 53 8.23 -7.34 14.24
CA ARG A 53 6.95 -6.91 13.67
C ARG A 53 6.55 -5.51 14.11
N GLY A 54 6.72 -5.19 15.39
CA GLY A 54 6.43 -3.85 15.92
C GLY A 54 7.31 -2.76 15.28
N TYR A 55 8.58 -3.06 15.08
CA TYR A 55 9.53 -2.15 14.43
C TYR A 55 9.16 -1.88 12.96
N MET A 56 8.81 -2.92 12.19
CA MET A 56 8.42 -2.75 10.79
C MET A 56 7.15 -1.88 10.63
N VAL A 57 6.17 -2.07 11.51
CA VAL A 57 4.94 -1.26 11.50
C VAL A 57 5.24 0.18 11.92
N ALA A 58 6.10 0.39 12.92
CA ALA A 58 6.53 1.72 13.36
C ALA A 58 7.32 2.47 12.27
N LEU A 59 8.21 1.78 11.55
CA LEU A 59 8.92 2.35 10.40
C LEU A 59 7.96 2.77 9.28
N HIS A 60 6.93 1.95 9.02
CA HIS A 60 5.92 2.27 8.01
C HIS A 60 5.15 3.56 8.35
N SER A 61 4.67 3.68 9.58
CA SER A 61 3.96 4.88 10.03
C SER A 61 4.87 6.11 10.10
N ALA A 62 6.13 5.94 10.52
CA ALA A 62 7.14 7.00 10.49
C ALA A 62 7.42 7.50 9.07
N ALA A 63 7.54 6.59 8.08
CA ALA A 63 7.75 6.94 6.68
C ALA A 63 6.57 7.74 6.09
N ILE A 64 5.33 7.33 6.41
CA ILE A 64 4.13 8.08 6.02
C ILE A 64 4.16 9.49 6.62
N SER A 65 4.45 9.59 7.92
CA SER A 65 4.49 10.86 8.65
C SER A 65 5.57 11.80 8.11
N PHE A 66 6.74 11.24 7.78
CA PHE A 66 7.83 11.97 7.14
C PHE A 66 7.42 12.51 5.76
N GLY A 67 6.76 11.69 4.92
CA GLY A 67 6.25 12.13 3.63
C GLY A 67 5.24 13.28 3.73
N TYR A 68 4.33 13.21 4.71
CA TYR A 68 3.39 14.31 4.98
C TYR A 68 4.11 15.57 5.46
N SER A 69 5.08 15.45 6.36
CA SER A 69 5.87 16.58 6.85
C SER A 69 6.63 17.27 5.70
N LEU A 70 7.30 16.47 4.86
CA LEU A 70 8.04 16.96 3.69
C LEU A 70 7.12 17.68 2.71
N SER A 71 5.94 17.11 2.42
CA SER A 71 4.94 17.74 1.56
C SER A 71 4.51 19.12 2.07
N ASN A 72 4.28 19.25 3.38
CA ASN A 72 3.93 20.54 4.00
C ASN A 72 5.08 21.56 3.91
N TRP A 73 6.32 21.14 4.12
CA TRP A 73 7.48 22.03 3.97
C TRP A 73 7.66 22.51 2.53
N VAL A 74 7.53 21.61 1.54
CA VAL A 74 7.57 22.00 0.13
C VAL A 74 6.44 22.97 -0.21
N PHE A 75 5.24 22.75 0.31
CA PHE A 75 4.10 23.64 0.10
C PHE A 75 4.32 25.04 0.68
N TYR A 76 4.99 25.13 1.84
CA TYR A 76 5.40 26.39 2.46
C TYR A 76 6.47 27.12 1.63
N LEU A 77 7.51 26.41 1.19
CA LEU A 77 8.64 26.98 0.44
C LEU A 77 8.25 27.52 -0.95
N VAL A 78 7.32 26.86 -1.65
CA VAL A 78 6.90 27.28 -3.00
C VAL A 78 6.00 28.54 -2.97
N GLY A 79 5.40 28.87 -1.82
CA GLY A 79 4.50 30.02 -1.67
C GLY A 79 3.28 29.97 -2.59
N ARG A 80 2.53 31.07 -2.72
CA ARG A 80 1.31 31.17 -3.56
C ARG A 80 1.64 31.30 -5.06
N SER A 81 2.38 30.33 -5.59
CA SER A 81 2.69 30.23 -7.02
C SER A 81 1.69 29.31 -7.74
N GLN A 82 1.46 29.54 -9.04
CA GLN A 82 0.67 28.63 -9.90
C GLN A 82 1.24 27.20 -9.94
N VAL A 83 2.50 27.01 -9.53
CA VAL A 83 3.18 25.71 -9.49
C VAL A 83 3.03 24.99 -8.14
N GLN A 84 2.44 25.64 -7.12
CA GLN A 84 2.40 25.16 -5.74
C GLN A 84 1.76 23.78 -5.59
N PHE A 85 0.73 23.46 -6.38
CA PHE A 85 0.09 22.15 -6.34
C PHE A 85 0.81 21.10 -7.19
N ARG A 86 1.61 21.52 -8.18
CA ARG A 86 2.33 20.61 -9.10
C ARG A 86 3.57 20.01 -8.45
N VAL A 87 4.28 20.80 -7.64
CA VAL A 87 5.54 20.36 -7.02
C VAL A 87 5.33 19.19 -6.05
N PRO A 88 4.37 19.21 -5.10
CA PRO A 88 4.12 18.07 -4.21
C PRO A 88 3.65 16.82 -4.98
N ILE A 89 2.83 17.01 -6.02
CA ILE A 89 2.37 15.92 -6.89
C ILE A 89 3.56 15.29 -7.65
N GLY A 90 4.48 16.10 -8.15
CA GLY A 90 5.72 15.58 -8.76
C GLY A 90 6.59 14.84 -7.75
N LEU A 91 6.72 15.37 -6.53
CA LEU A 91 7.53 14.76 -5.48
C LEU A 91 6.99 13.40 -5.04
N GLN A 92 5.67 13.21 -4.91
CA GLN A 92 5.09 11.90 -4.56
C GLN A 92 5.23 10.85 -5.68
N MET A 93 5.47 11.26 -6.93
CA MET A 93 5.70 10.31 -8.03
C MET A 93 7.03 9.58 -7.92
N LEU A 94 8.05 10.20 -7.32
CA LEU A 94 9.35 9.59 -7.14
C LEU A 94 9.32 8.33 -6.24
N PRO A 95 8.82 8.37 -4.99
CA PRO A 95 8.70 7.17 -4.17
C PRO A 95 7.69 6.17 -4.75
N ALA A 96 6.62 6.64 -5.42
CA ALA A 96 5.67 5.75 -6.08
C ALA A 96 6.33 4.95 -7.21
N ALA A 97 7.15 5.60 -8.05
CA ALA A 97 7.89 4.94 -9.13
C ALA A 97 8.91 3.93 -8.58
N ILE A 98 9.65 4.30 -7.53
CA ILE A 98 10.57 3.38 -6.85
C ILE A 98 9.82 2.14 -6.35
N LEU A 99 8.67 2.31 -5.71
CA LEU A 99 7.85 1.19 -5.24
C LEU A 99 7.33 0.34 -6.40
N THR A 100 6.83 0.94 -7.48
CA THR A 100 6.35 0.20 -8.66
C THR A 100 7.46 -0.66 -9.26
N ILE A 101 8.70 -0.16 -9.28
CA ILE A 101 9.86 -0.91 -9.76
C ILE A 101 10.29 -1.97 -8.74
N ALA A 102 10.19 -1.71 -7.43
CA ALA A 102 10.63 -2.61 -6.38
C ALA A 102 9.69 -3.81 -6.14
N VAL A 103 8.37 -3.64 -6.34
CA VAL A 103 7.35 -4.66 -6.05
C VAL A 103 7.62 -6.02 -6.74
N PRO A 104 7.98 -6.08 -8.03
CA PRO A 104 8.30 -7.36 -8.69
C PRO A 104 9.49 -8.11 -8.10
N PHE A 105 10.38 -7.43 -7.38
CA PHE A 105 11.56 -8.04 -6.75
C PHE A 105 11.29 -8.53 -5.32
N MET A 106 10.14 -8.20 -4.73
CA MET A 106 9.80 -8.67 -3.38
C MET A 106 9.39 -10.15 -3.40
N PRO A 107 9.85 -10.96 -2.42
CA PRO A 107 9.42 -12.34 -2.31
C PRO A 107 7.91 -12.41 -2.02
N ASN A 108 7.25 -13.45 -2.52
CA ASN A 108 5.85 -13.68 -2.16
C ASN A 108 5.75 -14.08 -0.68
N SER A 109 4.62 -13.76 -0.04
CA SER A 109 4.37 -14.19 1.33
C SER A 109 4.42 -15.72 1.45
N PRO A 110 5.09 -16.28 2.48
CA PRO A 110 5.18 -17.72 2.67
C PRO A 110 3.80 -18.36 2.87
N ARG A 111 2.87 -17.66 3.54
CA ARG A 111 1.47 -18.13 3.71
C ARG A 111 0.75 -18.23 2.37
N TRP A 112 0.89 -17.23 1.52
CA TRP A 112 0.28 -17.25 0.19
C TRP A 112 0.83 -18.39 -0.68
N LEU A 113 2.14 -18.65 -0.59
CA LEU A 113 2.77 -19.78 -1.30
C LEU A 113 2.24 -21.14 -0.81
N VAL A 114 2.06 -21.30 0.51
CA VAL A 114 1.42 -22.48 1.12
C VAL A 114 -0.03 -22.65 0.63
N GLU A 115 -0.83 -21.58 0.57
CA GLU A 115 -2.21 -21.63 0.05
C GLU A 115 -2.26 -22.10 -1.40
N ARG A 116 -1.26 -21.73 -2.20
CA ARG A 116 -1.10 -22.13 -3.60
C ARG A 116 -0.48 -23.52 -3.79
N GLY A 117 -0.14 -24.23 -2.70
CA GLY A 117 0.48 -25.56 -2.75
C GLY A 117 1.96 -25.56 -3.13
N ARG A 118 2.62 -24.39 -3.16
CA ARG A 118 4.04 -24.22 -3.51
C ARG A 118 4.91 -24.29 -2.26
N TYR A 119 5.00 -25.49 -1.66
CA TYR A 119 5.66 -25.69 -0.37
C TYR A 119 7.18 -25.45 -0.41
N ASP A 120 7.86 -25.87 -1.49
CA ASP A 120 9.31 -25.74 -1.61
C ASP A 120 9.76 -24.27 -1.65
N GLU A 121 9.02 -23.44 -2.40
CA GLU A 121 9.26 -22.00 -2.46
C GLU A 121 8.90 -21.31 -1.16
N ALA A 122 7.82 -21.74 -0.51
CA ALA A 122 7.44 -21.22 0.80
C ALA A 122 8.54 -21.48 1.84
N TRP A 123 9.15 -22.68 1.82
CA TRP A 123 10.28 -23.02 2.67
C TRP A 123 11.51 -22.14 2.40
N GLU A 124 11.85 -21.92 1.12
CA GLU A 124 13.00 -21.09 0.76
C GLU A 124 12.80 -19.63 1.19
N VAL A 125 11.58 -19.10 1.03
CA VAL A 125 11.22 -17.75 1.49
C VAL A 125 11.28 -17.66 3.02
N THR A 126 10.70 -18.62 3.75
CA THR A 126 10.78 -18.65 5.23
C THR A 126 12.22 -18.68 5.69
N ARG A 127 13.09 -19.50 5.07
CA ARG A 127 14.52 -19.53 5.37
C ARG A 127 15.25 -18.21 5.10
N LYS A 128 14.86 -17.47 4.05
CA LYS A 128 15.43 -16.15 3.73
C LYS A 128 14.95 -15.06 4.69
N LEU A 129 13.73 -15.16 5.20
CA LEU A 129 13.14 -14.22 6.14
C LEU A 129 13.64 -14.45 7.57
N SER A 130 13.95 -15.70 7.92
CA SER A 130 14.53 -16.04 9.22
C SER A 130 16.03 -15.77 9.26
N ASN A 131 16.52 -15.27 10.39
CA ASN A 131 17.94 -14.95 10.56
C ASN A 131 18.74 -16.26 10.71
N PRO A 132 19.63 -16.62 9.75
CA PRO A 132 20.34 -17.90 9.77
C PRO A 132 21.29 -18.06 10.96
N LYS A 133 21.61 -16.96 11.66
CA LYS A 133 22.53 -16.95 12.81
C LYS A 133 21.85 -17.23 14.15
N GLU A 134 20.52 -17.15 14.21
CA GLU A 134 19.76 -17.20 15.46
C GLU A 134 18.85 -18.42 15.57
N MET A 135 18.55 -19.09 14.45
CA MET A 135 17.67 -20.26 14.44
C MET A 135 18.37 -21.48 13.84
N GLU A 136 18.37 -22.56 14.61
CA GLU A 136 18.76 -23.88 14.15
C GLU A 136 17.76 -24.41 13.10
N GLU A 137 18.21 -25.29 12.20
CA GLU A 137 17.38 -25.80 11.10
C GLU A 137 16.09 -26.49 11.59
N HIS A 138 16.15 -27.12 12.77
CA HIS A 138 15.00 -27.79 13.39
C HIS A 138 13.91 -26.81 13.85
N GLU A 139 14.29 -25.64 14.40
CA GLU A 139 13.35 -24.60 14.83
C GLU A 139 12.70 -23.94 13.62
N LEU A 140 13.48 -23.70 12.57
CA LEU A 140 12.98 -23.15 11.32
C LEU A 140 11.94 -24.06 10.66
N ARG A 141 12.20 -25.38 10.66
CA ARG A 141 11.23 -26.39 10.20
C ARG A 141 9.96 -26.36 11.03
N ALA A 142 10.07 -26.30 12.35
CA ALA A 142 8.92 -26.22 13.24
C ALA A 142 8.08 -24.96 13.00
N GLU A 143 8.71 -23.80 12.78
CA GLU A 143 8.01 -22.56 12.43
C GLU A 143 7.28 -22.67 11.08
N PHE A 144 7.95 -23.23 10.07
CA PHE A 144 7.35 -23.46 8.76
C PHE A 144 6.15 -24.41 8.83
N ASP A 145 6.28 -25.52 9.55
CA ASP A 145 5.19 -26.47 9.75
C ASP A 145 4.02 -25.84 10.52
N ALA A 146 4.29 -25.02 11.54
CA ALA A 146 3.25 -24.26 12.23
C ALA A 146 2.51 -23.28 11.31
N ILE A 147 3.23 -22.57 10.42
CA ILE A 147 2.62 -21.68 9.42
C ILE A 147 1.75 -22.48 8.44
N LYS A 148 2.23 -23.65 8.00
CA LYS A 148 1.52 -24.54 7.09
C LYS A 148 0.23 -25.06 7.71
N ASP A 149 0.29 -25.56 8.94
CA ASP A 149 -0.87 -26.11 9.65
C ASP A 149 -1.92 -25.03 9.93
N GLN A 150 -1.50 -23.84 10.35
CA GLN A 150 -2.41 -22.70 10.53
C GLN A 150 -3.13 -22.32 9.23
N THR A 151 -2.42 -22.37 8.11
CA THR A 151 -2.95 -21.98 6.80
C THR A 151 -3.94 -23.03 6.28
N ILE A 152 -3.60 -24.31 6.40
CA ILE A 152 -4.47 -25.43 6.00
C ILE A 152 -5.72 -25.49 6.88
N SER A 153 -5.57 -25.34 8.20
CA SER A 153 -6.69 -25.32 9.14
C SER A 153 -7.68 -24.20 8.82
N LYS A 154 -7.18 -22.97 8.57
CA LYS A 154 -8.03 -21.85 8.13
C LYS A 154 -8.73 -22.11 6.80
N ARG A 155 -8.11 -22.86 5.89
CA ARG A 155 -8.70 -23.20 4.60
C ARG A 155 -9.84 -24.21 4.72
N ILE A 156 -9.73 -25.19 5.62
CA ILE A 156 -10.76 -26.22 5.85
C ILE A 156 -12.00 -25.61 6.51
N LEU A 157 -11.83 -24.58 7.34
CA LEU A 157 -12.92 -23.92 8.08
C LEU A 157 -13.69 -22.86 7.26
N ARG A 158 -13.33 -22.63 5.99
CA ARG A 158 -14.04 -21.71 5.07
C ARG A 158 -14.89 -22.49 4.07
#